data_AF-A0A2I0IG64-F1
#
_entry.id   AF-A0A2I0IG64-F1
#
_cell.length_a   1.000
_cell.length_b   1.000
_cell.length_c   1.000
_cell.angle_alpha   90.00
_cell.angle_beta   90.00
_cell.angle_gamma   90.00
#
_symmetry.space_group_name_H-M   'P 1'
#
loop_
_entity.id
_entity.type
_entity.pdbx_description
1 polymer ?
#
loop_
_entity_poly.entity_id
_entity_poly.type
_entity_poly.pdbx_seq_one_letter_code
_entity_poly.pdbx_strand_id
1 'polypeptide(L)'
;MTDNAKNLNNKVIDELCAQFKIQHRNSTPYHPQMNGAVKAANKNIKKIIEKMTVNYKDWHKMLPYALLAYRTSIRTSMGATPYSLVTAWKQSSRLRLKSLP
;
A
#
# COMPACT_ATOMS: atom_id res chain seq x y z
N MET A 1 -8.40 -5.64 0.31
CA MET A 1 -8.46 -6.35 1.59
C MET A 1 -8.09 -5.37 2.69
N THR A 2 -8.93 -5.16 3.69
CA THR A 2 -8.64 -4.29 4.85
C THR A 2 -8.70 -5.10 6.14
N ASP A 3 -8.18 -4.56 7.25
CA ASP A 3 -8.40 -5.19 8.55
C ASP A 3 -9.86 -5.02 9.02
N ASN A 4 -10.19 -5.67 10.14
CA ASN A 4 -11.53 -5.66 10.71
C ASN A 4 -11.79 -4.42 11.60
N ALA A 5 -11.00 -3.35 11.49
CA ALA A 5 -11.21 -2.15 12.27
C ALA A 5 -12.52 -1.45 11.87
N LYS A 6 -13.26 -0.97 12.87
CA LYS A 6 -14.60 -0.38 12.67
C LYS A 6 -14.59 0.87 11.77
N ASN A 7 -13.48 1.63 11.75
CA ASN A 7 -13.33 2.79 10.88
C ASN A 7 -13.26 2.43 9.38
N LEU A 8 -12.91 1.18 9.05
CA LEU A 8 -12.85 0.65 7.68
C LEU A 8 -14.07 -0.20 7.32
N ASN A 9 -14.98 -0.44 8.27
CA ASN A 9 -16.15 -1.31 8.15
C ASN A 9 -17.43 -0.56 8.54
N ASN A 10 -17.65 0.58 7.89
CA ASN A 10 -18.82 1.41 8.10
C ASN A 10 -19.57 1.61 6.78
N LYS A 11 -20.84 2.02 6.89
CA LYS A 11 -21.72 2.21 5.73
C LYS A 11 -21.17 3.19 4.69
N VAL A 12 -20.42 4.21 5.12
CA VAL A 12 -19.81 5.19 4.20
C VAL A 12 -18.76 4.52 3.32
N ILE A 13 -17.95 3.62 3.89
CA ILE A 13 -16.97 2.84 3.12
C ILE A 13 -17.67 1.88 2.17
N ASP A 14 -18.75 1.22 2.60
CA ASP A 14 -19.52 0.31 1.75
C ASP A 14 -20.13 1.05 0.54
N GLU A 15 -20.76 2.21 0.78
CA GLU A 15 -21.34 3.07 -0.25
C GLU A 15 -20.28 3.58 -1.23
N LEU A 16 -19.13 4.03 -0.72
CA LEU A 16 -17.99 4.46 -1.54
C LEU A 16 -17.46 3.32 -2.41
N CYS A 17 -17.29 2.12 -1.84
CA CYS A 17 -16.85 0.96 -2.58
C CYS A 17 -17.85 0.55 -3.66
N ALA A 18 -19.16 0.63 -3.38
CA ALA A 18 -20.20 0.38 -4.37
C ALA A 18 -20.14 1.40 -5.53
N GLN A 19 -19.99 2.69 -5.23
CA GLN A 19 -19.88 3.76 -6.23
C GLN A 19 -18.70 3.53 -7.20
N PHE A 20 -17.55 3.12 -6.67
CA PHE A 20 -16.35 2.85 -7.47
C PHE A 20 -16.27 1.41 -8.02
N LYS A 21 -17.32 0.59 -7.82
CA LYS A 21 -17.36 -0.83 -8.21
C LYS A 21 -16.18 -1.64 -7.65
N ILE A 22 -15.74 -1.29 -6.44
CA ILE A 22 -14.64 -1.94 -5.73
C ILE A 22 -15.22 -3.06 -4.87
N GLN A 23 -14.75 -4.30 -5.10
CA GLN A 23 -15.09 -5.40 -4.20
C GLN A 23 -14.27 -5.30 -2.90
N HIS A 24 -14.88 -4.71 -1.89
CA HIS A 24 -14.30 -4.66 -0.55
C HIS A 24 -14.39 -6.04 0.12
N ARG A 25 -13.31 -6.49 0.73
CA ARG A 25 -13.31 -7.68 1.59
C ARG A 25 -12.35 -7.47 2.75
N ASN A 26 -12.64 -8.12 3.86
CA ASN A 26 -11.84 -8.04 5.07
C ASN A 26 -10.81 -9.17 5.16
N SER A 27 -9.71 -8.89 5.84
CA SER A 27 -8.73 -9.90 6.22
C SER A 27 -9.39 -10.88 7.18
N THR A 28 -9.27 -12.17 6.92
CA THR A 28 -9.62 -13.18 7.91
C THR A 28 -8.71 -13.01 9.15
N PRO A 29 -9.19 -13.29 10.37
CA PRO A 29 -8.38 -13.21 11.59
C PRO A 29 -7.07 -14.01 11.49
N TYR A 30 -7.07 -15.07 10.68
CA TYR A 30 -5.96 -15.99 10.47
C TYR A 30 -5.00 -15.60 9.34
N HIS A 31 -5.07 -14.38 8.78
CA HIS A 31 -4.13 -13.91 7.76
C HIS A 31 -3.16 -12.81 8.26
N PRO A 32 -2.40 -13.04 9.35
CA PRO A 32 -1.54 -12.02 9.95
C PRO A 32 -0.40 -11.58 9.02
N GLN A 33 -0.02 -12.38 8.02
CA GLN A 33 1.04 -12.06 7.08
C GLN A 33 0.74 -10.82 6.23
N MET A 34 -0.51 -10.65 5.79
CA MET A 34 -0.93 -9.50 4.97
C MET A 34 -0.94 -8.22 5.82
N ASN A 35 -1.53 -8.30 7.01
CA ASN A 35 -1.53 -7.19 7.96
C ASN A 35 -0.10 -6.87 8.44
N GLY A 36 0.77 -7.87 8.54
CA GLY A 36 2.19 -7.73 8.87
C GLY A 36 2.98 -6.99 7.79
N ALA A 37 2.74 -7.30 6.51
CA ALA A 37 3.38 -6.59 5.40
C ALA A 37 3.01 -5.09 5.39
N VAL A 38 1.74 -4.76 5.62
CA VAL A 38 1.26 -3.37 5.73
C VAL A 38 1.89 -2.67 6.94
N LYS A 39 1.93 -3.33 8.11
CA LYS A 39 2.60 -2.79 9.31
C LYS A 39 4.08 -2.49 9.08
N ALA A 40 4.80 -3.40 8.40
CA ALA A 40 6.21 -3.21 8.07
C ALA A 40 6.42 -2.05 7.09
N ALA A 41 5.57 -1.92 6.08
CA ALA A 41 5.61 -0.79 5.14
C ALA A 41 5.38 0.54 5.86
N ASN A 42 4.35 0.61 6.71
CA ASN A 42 4.04 1.82 7.49
C ASN A 42 5.18 2.20 8.44
N LYS A 43 5.84 1.20 9.07
CA LYS A 43 7.01 1.43 9.92
C LYS A 43 8.17 2.04 9.13
N ASN A 44 8.40 1.60 7.90
CA ASN A 44 9.47 2.15 7.05
C ASN A 44 9.16 3.57 6.58
N ILE A 45 7.91 3.83 6.15
CA ILE A 45 7.47 5.18 5.75
C ILE A 45 7.62 6.14 6.92
N LYS A 46 7.21 5.74 8.13
CA LYS A 46 7.37 6.54 9.35
C LYS A 46 8.84 6.92 9.59
N LYS A 47 9.77 5.95 9.50
CA LYS A 47 11.21 6.20 9.64
C LYS A 47 11.76 7.18 8.61
N ILE A 48 11.25 7.15 7.37
CA ILE A 48 11.68 8.08 6.31
C ILE A 48 11.18 9.49 6.62
N ILE A 49 9.90 9.63 7.01
CA ILE A 49 9.32 10.92 7.40
C ILE A 49 10.06 11.51 8.59
N GLU A 50 10.35 10.71 9.61
CA GLU A 50 11.12 11.13 10.80
C GLU A 50 12.50 11.70 10.42
N LYS A 51 13.16 11.14 9.40
CA LYS A 51 14.47 11.65 8.92
C LYS A 51 14.35 12.90 8.06
N MET A 52 13.25 13.06 7.33
CA MET A 52 13.04 14.21 6.43
C MET A 52 12.44 15.42 7.14
N THR A 53 11.78 15.21 8.26
CA THR A 53 11.04 16.25 8.97
C THR A 53 11.94 16.93 10.00
N VAL A 54 12.22 18.21 9.81
CA VAL A 54 12.96 19.04 10.78
C VAL A 54 12.06 19.48 11.94
N ASN A 55 10.81 19.85 11.63
CA ASN A 55 9.80 20.23 12.62
C ASN A 55 8.56 19.34 12.45
N TYR A 56 8.18 18.62 13.51
CA TYR A 56 7.13 17.59 13.46
C TYR A 56 5.81 18.08 12.84
N LYS A 57 5.49 19.37 12.96
CA LYS A 57 4.26 19.97 12.39
C LYS A 57 4.17 19.86 10.86
N ASP A 58 5.29 19.78 10.15
CA ASP A 58 5.34 19.76 8.68
C ASP A 58 5.45 18.36 8.07
N TRP A 59 5.23 17.30 8.86
CA TRP A 59 5.35 15.90 8.39
C TRP A 59 4.51 15.61 7.13
N HIS A 60 3.34 16.24 7.02
CA HIS A 60 2.42 16.08 5.90
C HIS A 60 2.98 16.66 4.59
N LYS A 61 3.82 17.70 4.67
CA LYS A 61 4.54 18.26 3.52
C LYS A 61 5.67 17.35 3.07
N MET A 62 6.26 16.59 3.99
CA MET A 62 7.32 15.62 3.71
C MET A 62 6.80 14.27 3.22
N LEU A 63 5.51 13.97 3.44
CA LEU A 63 4.89 12.70 3.07
C LEU A 63 5.06 12.34 1.57
N PRO A 64 4.85 13.26 0.60
CA PRO A 64 5.06 12.95 -0.82
C PRO A 64 6.51 12.53 -1.12
N TYR A 65 7.49 13.21 -0.52
CA TYR A 65 8.92 12.91 -0.68
C TYR A 65 9.30 11.59 -0.02
N ALA A 66 8.75 11.31 1.16
CA ALA A 66 8.98 10.05 1.86
C ALA A 66 8.41 8.86 1.08
N LEU A 67 7.22 9.01 0.48
CA LEU A 67 6.62 8.00 -0.38
C LEU A 67 7.43 7.79 -1.66
N LEU A 68 7.97 8.87 -2.24
CA LEU A 68 8.85 8.77 -3.40
C LEU A 68 10.11 7.96 -3.05
N ALA A 69 10.80 8.34 -1.98
CA ALA A 69 11.98 7.63 -1.50
C ALA A 69 11.69 6.14 -1.22
N TYR A 70 10.55 5.84 -0.60
CA TYR A 70 10.13 4.46 -0.35
C TYR A 70 9.91 3.65 -1.64
N ARG A 71 9.30 4.26 -2.68
CA ARG A 71 8.97 3.58 -3.94
C ARG A 71 10.18 3.34 -4.84
N THR A 72 11.18 4.22 -4.79
CA THR A 72 12.36 4.17 -5.67
C THR A 72 13.58 3.53 -5.00
N SER A 73 13.58 3.38 -3.68
CA SER A 73 14.68 2.69 -2.98
C SER A 73 14.60 1.18 -3.13
N ILE A 74 15.75 0.54 -3.38
CA ILE A 74 15.85 -0.92 -3.47
C ILE A 74 15.58 -1.50 -2.08
N ARG A 75 14.65 -2.45 -2.02
CA ARG A 75 14.35 -3.16 -0.78
C ARG A 75 15.29 -4.35 -0.66
N THR A 76 16.16 -4.37 0.33
CA THR A 76 17.17 -5.43 0.56
C THR A 76 16.57 -6.83 0.54
N SER A 77 15.36 -7.01 1.07
CA SER A 77 14.67 -8.31 1.10
C SER A 77 14.19 -8.81 -0.27
N MET A 78 14.13 -7.96 -1.30
CA MET A 78 13.62 -8.30 -2.64
C MET A 78 14.62 -8.00 -3.75
N GLY A 79 15.70 -7.26 -3.50
CA GLY A 79 16.66 -6.84 -4.53
C GLY A 79 16.09 -5.88 -5.58
N ALA A 80 14.83 -5.44 -5.43
CA ALA A 80 14.11 -4.61 -6.38
C ALA A 80 13.41 -3.44 -5.67
N THR A 81 13.07 -2.41 -6.44
CA THR A 81 12.28 -1.27 -5.94
C THR A 81 10.80 -1.65 -5.95
N PRO A 82 9.99 -1.16 -5.00
CA PRO A 82 8.54 -1.37 -5.04
C PRO A 82 7.91 -0.91 -6.37
N TYR A 83 8.41 0.18 -6.95
CA TYR A 83 7.94 0.68 -8.24
C TYR A 83 8.18 -0.33 -9.37
N SER A 84 9.38 -0.91 -9.49
CA SER A 84 9.70 -1.83 -10.57
C SER A 84 8.85 -3.11 -10.51
N LEU A 85 8.54 -3.58 -9.29
CA LEU A 85 7.63 -4.71 -9.11
C LEU A 85 6.22 -4.40 -9.59
N VAL A 86 5.66 -3.25 -9.21
CA VAL A 86 4.29 -2.88 -9.64
C VAL A 86 4.21 -2.78 -11.16
N THR A 87 5.21 -2.19 -11.81
CA THR A 87 5.24 -2.09 -13.27
C THR A 87 5.38 -3.46 -13.95
N ALA A 88 6.25 -4.32 -13.43
CA ALA A 88 6.44 -5.67 -13.97
C ALA A 88 5.17 -6.53 -13.83
N TRP A 89 4.52 -6.47 -12.66
CA TRP A 89 3.27 -7.19 -12.40
C TRP A 89 2.15 -6.70 -13.32
N LYS A 90 1.98 -5.38 -13.46
CA LYS A 90 0.97 -4.80 -14.35
C LYS A 90 1.17 -5.23 -15.80
N GLN A 91 2.42 -5.30 -16.26
CA GLN A 91 2.74 -5.77 -17.60
C GLN A 91 2.41 -7.26 -17.77
N SER A 92 2.79 -8.10 -16.80
CA SER A 92 2.49 -9.53 -16.81
C SER A 92 0.98 -9.81 -16.80
N SER A 93 0.22 -9.12 -15.94
CA SER A 93 -1.25 -9.26 -15.90
C SER A 93 -1.91 -8.81 -17.20
N ARG A 94 -1.43 -7.73 -17.82
CA ARG A 94 -1.92 -7.27 -19.13
C ARG A 94 -1.68 -8.28 -20.23
N LEU A 95 -0.49 -8.89 -20.27
CA LEU A 95 -0.16 -9.92 -21.26
C LEU A 95 -1.03 -11.16 -21.05
N ARG A 96 -1.23 -11.57 -19.80
CA ARG A 96 -2.10 -12.72 -19.45
C ARG A 96 -3.56 -12.51 -19.83
N LEU A 97 -4.11 -11.30 -19.64
CA LEU A 97 -5.48 -11.00 -20.04
C LEU A 97 -5.67 -10.94 -21.56
N LYS A 98 -4.63 -10.55 -22.31
CA LYS A 98 -4.64 -10.54 -23.78
C LYS A 98 -4.50 -11.94 -24.41
N SER A 99 -4.05 -12.93 -23.64
CA SER A 99 -3.84 -14.31 -24.10
C SER A 99 -4.96 -15.27 -23.66
N LEU A 100 -6.00 -14.76 -22.98
CA LEU A 100 -7.20 -15.56 -22.68
C LEU A 100 -8.09 -15.60 -23.94
N PRO A 101 -8.60 -16.78 -24.34
CA PRO A 101 -9.49 -16.93 -25.49
C PRO A 101 -10.84 -16.22 -25.31
#